data_AF-A0A399WR01-F1
#
_entry.id   AF-A0A399WR01-F1
#
_cell.length_a   1.000
_cell.length_b   1.000
_cell.length_c   1.000
_cell.angle_alpha   90.00
_cell.angle_beta   90.00
_cell.angle_gamma   90.00
#
_symmetry.space_group_name_H-M   'P 1'
#
loop_
_entity.id
_entity.type
_entity.pdbx_description
1 polymer ?
#
loop_
_entity_poly.entity_id
_entity_poly.type
_entity_poly.pdbx_seq_one_letter_code
_entity_poly.pdbx_strand_id
1 'polypeptide(L)'
;MIVRKLAYTLLASALILVVSGAAAAQHRDYLTDNEIEIVRDAQQLDNRVNVLVKIIDRRFTALGIDPNSPASGKKDKTDWGPEPTGTRTELLGDIKSILQKAIEDIDNVAERPDLMVTDVTERKPKTFKEVFPIAVRSLAAAAGRYKPLLQAEGAKTTDRVQTGIITNIIELCDEITASVAKLPSK
;
A
#
# COMPACT_ATOMS: atom_id res chain seq x y z
N MET A 1 -48.83 -33.10 -18.44
CA MET A 1 -48.12 -32.75 -17.19
C MET A 1 -46.60 -33.01 -17.23
N ILE A 2 -46.12 -33.95 -18.05
CA ILE A 2 -44.70 -34.34 -18.17
C ILE A 2 -43.83 -33.26 -18.87
N VAL A 3 -44.37 -32.59 -19.89
CA VAL A 3 -43.64 -31.56 -20.67
C VAL A 3 -43.28 -30.32 -19.84
N ARG A 4 -44.14 -29.93 -18.88
CA ARG A 4 -43.86 -28.83 -17.93
C ARG A 4 -42.72 -29.18 -16.98
N LYS A 5 -42.63 -30.43 -16.50
CA LYS A 5 -41.55 -30.87 -15.59
C LYS A 5 -40.18 -30.93 -16.29
N LEU A 6 -40.14 -31.32 -17.56
CA LEU A 6 -38.89 -31.32 -18.36
C LEU A 6 -38.34 -29.90 -18.60
N ALA A 7 -39.22 -28.92 -18.84
CA ALA A 7 -38.82 -27.53 -19.06
C ALA A 7 -38.19 -26.89 -17.79
N TYR A 8 -38.71 -27.20 -16.60
CA TYR A 8 -38.13 -26.71 -15.34
C TYR A 8 -36.76 -27.34 -15.04
N THR A 9 -36.56 -28.62 -15.37
CA THR A 9 -35.25 -29.27 -15.18
C THR A 9 -34.17 -28.72 -16.13
N LEU A 10 -34.52 -28.37 -17.37
CA LEU A 10 -33.57 -27.76 -18.33
C LEU A 10 -33.24 -26.30 -17.97
N LEU A 11 -34.19 -25.55 -17.41
CA LEU A 11 -33.95 -24.18 -16.94
C LEU A 11 -33.08 -24.15 -15.67
N ALA A 12 -33.25 -25.15 -14.78
CA ALA A 12 -32.47 -25.26 -13.55
C ALA A 12 -31.00 -25.65 -13.80
N SER A 13 -30.71 -26.51 -14.80
CA SER A 13 -29.33 -26.87 -15.16
C SER A 13 -28.60 -25.77 -15.94
N ALA A 14 -29.32 -24.92 -16.69
CA ALA A 14 -28.74 -23.73 -17.31
C ALA A 14 -28.36 -22.63 -16.30
N LEU A 15 -29.08 -22.52 -15.17
CA LEU A 15 -28.80 -21.52 -14.13
C LEU A 15 -27.56 -21.87 -13.29
N ILE A 16 -27.24 -23.15 -13.12
CA ILE A 16 -26.06 -23.61 -12.35
C ILE A 16 -24.74 -23.35 -13.10
N LEU A 17 -24.76 -23.33 -14.43
CA LEU A 17 -23.57 -23.09 -15.27
C LEU A 17 -23.13 -21.61 -15.34
N VAL A 18 -23.97 -20.66 -14.91
CA VAL A 18 -23.63 -19.22 -14.95
C VAL A 18 -22.89 -18.75 -13.70
N VAL A 19 -22.95 -19.49 -12.59
CA VAL A 19 -22.36 -19.05 -11.30
C VAL A 19 -20.86 -19.37 -11.20
N SER A 20 -20.30 -20.19 -12.09
CA SER A 20 -18.88 -20.58 -12.03
C SER A 20 -17.89 -19.54 -12.58
N GLY A 21 -18.36 -18.40 -13.12
CA GLY A 21 -17.51 -17.36 -13.72
C GLY A 21 -16.98 -16.29 -12.77
N ALA A 22 -17.40 -16.27 -11.50
CA ALA A 22 -17.03 -15.24 -10.53
C ALA A 22 -15.79 -15.57 -9.66
N ALA A 23 -15.00 -16.57 -10.05
CA ALA A 23 -13.83 -17.04 -9.31
C ALA A 23 -12.52 -16.61 -9.98
N ALA A 24 -12.23 -15.31 -10.01
CA ALA A 24 -10.88 -14.81 -10.32
C ALA A 24 -10.59 -13.37 -9.83
N ALA A 25 -11.38 -12.82 -8.89
CA ALA A 25 -10.95 -11.65 -8.13
C ALA A 25 -10.20 -12.13 -6.87
N GLN A 26 -9.19 -12.96 -7.07
CA GLN A 26 -8.27 -13.31 -5.99
C GLN A 26 -7.41 -12.07 -5.78
N HIS A 27 -7.64 -11.38 -4.66
CA HIS A 27 -6.89 -10.19 -4.27
C HIS A 27 -5.40 -10.55 -4.25
N ARG A 28 -4.62 -10.05 -5.22
CA ARG A 28 -3.17 -10.24 -5.24
C ARG A 28 -2.59 -9.56 -4.01
N ASP A 29 -1.64 -10.21 -3.36
CA ASP A 29 -0.87 -9.59 -2.29
C ASP A 29 -0.06 -8.42 -2.86
N TYR A 30 -0.28 -7.22 -2.31
CA TYR A 30 0.42 -5.99 -2.74
C TYR A 30 1.84 -5.88 -2.15
N LEU A 31 2.19 -6.81 -1.26
CA LEU A 31 3.53 -7.02 -0.72
C LEU A 31 4.07 -8.36 -1.23
N THR A 32 5.36 -8.40 -1.54
CA THR A 32 6.05 -9.67 -1.78
C THR A 32 6.33 -10.40 -0.46
N ASP A 33 6.58 -11.71 -0.52
CA ASP A 33 6.89 -12.52 0.68
C ASP A 33 8.02 -11.91 1.52
N ASN A 34 9.11 -11.47 0.88
CA ASN A 34 10.24 -10.85 1.59
C ASN A 34 9.84 -9.55 2.27
N GLU A 35 9.00 -8.74 1.62
CA GLU A 35 8.53 -7.48 2.20
C GLU A 35 7.56 -7.72 3.36
N ILE A 36 6.77 -8.78 3.31
CA ILE A 36 5.92 -9.21 4.44
C ILE A 36 6.79 -9.55 5.65
N GLU A 37 7.89 -10.29 5.46
CA GLU A 37 8.82 -10.61 6.54
C GLU A 37 9.48 -9.34 7.11
N ILE A 38 9.96 -8.44 6.25
CA ILE A 38 10.59 -7.17 6.71
C ILE A 38 9.59 -6.28 7.46
N VAL A 39 8.34 -6.18 7.00
CA VAL A 39 7.27 -5.45 7.70
C VAL A 39 6.96 -6.11 9.04
N ARG A 40 7.00 -7.44 9.10
CA ARG A 40 6.80 -8.20 10.35
C ARG A 40 7.94 -7.97 11.34
N ASP A 41 9.17 -7.79 10.88
CA ASP A 41 10.30 -7.51 11.78
C ASP A 41 10.29 -6.05 12.25
N ALA A 42 9.79 -5.13 11.42
CA ALA A 42 9.65 -3.71 11.75
C ALA A 42 8.42 -3.43 12.64
N GLN A 43 8.47 -3.85 13.91
CA GLN A 43 7.32 -3.72 14.82
C GLN A 43 7.11 -2.30 15.38
N GLN A 44 8.18 -1.57 15.69
CA GLN A 44 8.08 -0.17 16.14
C GLN A 44 7.49 0.70 15.02
N LEU A 45 6.53 1.58 15.33
CA LEU A 45 5.74 2.29 14.33
C LEU A 45 6.57 3.12 13.34
N ASP A 46 7.57 3.87 13.80
CA ASP A 46 8.44 4.67 12.93
C ASP A 46 9.24 3.77 11.97
N ASN A 47 9.76 2.65 12.46
CA ASN A 47 10.44 1.66 11.63
C ASN A 47 9.49 1.04 10.59
N ARG A 48 8.28 0.65 11.00
CA ARG A 48 7.28 0.08 10.08
C ARG A 48 6.91 1.03 8.96
N VAL A 49 6.65 2.30 9.30
CA VAL A 49 6.32 3.32 8.31
C VAL A 49 7.48 3.56 7.35
N ASN A 50 8.73 3.61 7.83
CA ASN A 50 9.90 3.74 6.96
C ASN A 50 10.05 2.56 6.00
N VAL A 51 9.78 1.33 6.47
CA VAL A 51 9.76 0.13 5.62
C VAL A 51 8.67 0.24 4.55
N LEU A 52 7.45 0.61 4.91
CA LEU A 52 6.34 0.77 3.96
C LEU A 52 6.63 1.86 2.91
N VAL A 53 7.27 2.97 3.32
CA VAL A 53 7.75 4.02 2.40
C VAL A 53 8.77 3.46 1.41
N LYS A 54 9.77 2.70 1.87
CA LYS A 54 10.76 2.06 0.98
C LYS A 54 10.12 1.05 0.02
N ILE A 55 9.10 0.32 0.47
CA ILE A 55 8.31 -0.60 -0.36
C ILE A 55 7.59 0.19 -1.47
N ILE A 56 6.98 1.33 -1.16
CA ILE A 56 6.37 2.24 -2.15
C ILE A 56 7.43 2.74 -3.13
N ASP A 57 8.59 3.21 -2.65
CA ASP A 57 9.68 3.70 -3.49
C ASP A 57 10.11 2.65 -4.54
N ARG A 58 10.17 1.35 -4.15
CA ARG A 58 10.43 0.24 -5.10
C ARG A 58 9.38 0.15 -6.21
N ARG A 59 8.10 0.40 -5.93
CA ARG A 59 7.06 0.42 -6.99
C ARG A 59 7.22 1.64 -7.90
N PHE A 60 7.59 2.80 -7.36
CA PHE A 60 7.93 3.98 -8.16
C PHE A 60 9.12 3.70 -9.11
N THR A 61 10.14 2.99 -8.63
CA THR A 61 11.27 2.51 -9.44
C THR A 61 10.79 1.56 -10.55
N ALA A 62 10.03 0.53 -10.20
CA ALA A 62 9.53 -0.46 -11.15
C ALA A 62 8.63 0.17 -12.25
N LEU A 63 7.89 1.22 -11.89
CA LEU A 63 7.07 2.00 -12.82
C LEU A 63 7.87 3.02 -13.66
N GLY A 64 9.14 3.26 -13.33
CA GLY A 64 9.97 4.29 -13.97
C GLY A 64 9.48 5.72 -13.74
N ILE A 65 8.76 5.97 -12.65
CA ILE A 65 8.13 7.26 -12.34
C ILE A 65 9.10 8.20 -11.62
N ASP A 66 9.96 7.65 -10.74
CA ASP A 66 10.96 8.44 -10.02
C ASP A 66 12.35 8.27 -10.63
N PRO A 67 12.87 9.27 -11.38
CA PRO A 67 14.20 9.21 -11.98
C PRO A 67 15.33 9.31 -10.96
N ASN A 68 15.03 9.75 -9.73
CA ASN A 68 16.00 9.87 -8.64
C ASN A 68 15.94 8.69 -7.66
N SER A 69 15.06 7.71 -7.91
CA SER A 69 15.00 6.53 -7.05
C SER A 69 16.32 5.76 -7.15
N PRO A 70 16.98 5.43 -6.02
CA PRO A 70 18.21 4.66 -6.04
C PRO A 70 17.96 3.33 -6.75
N ALA A 71 18.68 3.10 -7.86
CA ALA A 71 18.63 1.80 -8.52
C ALA A 71 18.94 0.69 -7.51
N SER A 72 18.09 -0.34 -7.47
CA SER A 72 18.19 -1.46 -6.54
C SER A 72 19.54 -2.18 -6.73
N GLY A 73 20.52 -1.78 -5.93
CA GLY A 73 21.87 -2.34 -5.96
C GLY A 73 21.88 -3.81 -5.53
N LYS A 74 23.02 -4.49 -5.69
CA LYS A 74 23.15 -5.92 -5.31
C LYS A 74 22.73 -6.20 -3.86
N LYS A 75 23.05 -5.29 -2.93
CA LYS A 75 22.66 -5.38 -1.52
C LYS A 75 21.15 -5.26 -1.32
N ASP A 76 20.50 -4.33 -2.04
CA ASP A 76 19.05 -4.14 -1.95
C ASP A 76 18.29 -5.39 -2.44
N LYS A 77 18.82 -6.09 -3.45
CA LYS A 77 18.25 -7.37 -3.90
C LYS A 77 18.39 -8.51 -2.89
N THR A 78 19.49 -8.55 -2.14
CA THR A 78 19.68 -9.56 -1.09
C THR A 78 18.75 -9.32 0.08
N ASP A 79 18.63 -8.07 0.52
CA ASP A 79 17.91 -7.73 1.75
C ASP A 79 16.38 -7.63 1.52
N TRP A 80 15.93 -7.24 0.32
CA TRP A 80 14.52 -6.99 0.01
C TRP A 80 13.94 -7.90 -1.08
N GLY A 81 14.76 -8.75 -1.68
CA GLY A 81 14.35 -9.62 -2.77
C GLY A 81 14.22 -8.91 -4.13
N PRO A 82 13.60 -9.59 -5.13
CA PRO A 82 13.47 -9.06 -6.48
C PRO A 82 12.61 -7.79 -6.53
N GLU A 83 12.84 -6.98 -7.56
CA GLU A 83 12.03 -5.78 -7.83
C GLU A 83 10.55 -6.17 -7.96
N PRO A 84 9.61 -5.37 -7.41
CA PRO A 84 8.19 -5.64 -7.55
C PRO A 84 7.79 -5.74 -9.02
N THR A 85 7.02 -6.78 -9.35
CA THR A 85 6.55 -7.06 -10.71
C THR A 85 5.03 -6.98 -10.78
N GLY A 86 4.52 -6.71 -11.97
CA GLY A 86 3.11 -6.57 -12.25
C GLY A 86 2.87 -5.64 -13.43
N THR A 87 1.62 -5.57 -13.87
CA THR A 87 1.15 -4.53 -14.77
C THR A 87 1.23 -3.17 -14.08
N ARG A 88 1.27 -2.10 -14.88
CA ARG A 88 1.25 -0.73 -14.37
C ARG A 88 0.07 -0.47 -13.44
N THR A 89 -1.11 -0.96 -13.80
CA THR A 89 -2.33 -0.83 -12.97
C THR A 89 -2.18 -1.53 -11.63
N GLU A 90 -1.60 -2.74 -11.60
CA GLU A 90 -1.35 -3.47 -10.35
C GLU A 90 -0.36 -2.74 -9.47
N LEU A 91 0.77 -2.27 -10.01
CA LEU A 91 1.78 -1.54 -9.23
C LEU A 91 1.25 -0.20 -8.68
N LEU A 92 0.39 0.51 -9.42
CA LEU A 92 -0.32 1.68 -8.90
C LEU A 92 -1.30 1.29 -7.79
N GLY A 93 -2.03 0.18 -7.96
CA GLY A 93 -2.89 -0.38 -6.92
C GLY A 93 -2.12 -0.77 -5.65
N ASP A 94 -0.92 -1.32 -5.80
CA ASP A 94 -0.04 -1.66 -4.69
C ASP A 94 0.36 -0.41 -3.92
N ILE A 95 0.82 0.65 -4.62
CA ILE A 95 1.19 1.93 -3.98
C ILE A 95 0.03 2.46 -3.14
N LYS A 96 -1.19 2.46 -3.69
CA LYS A 96 -2.38 2.88 -2.97
C LYS A 96 -2.59 2.05 -1.70
N SER A 97 -2.56 0.73 -1.82
CA SER A 97 -2.82 -0.20 -0.72
C SER A 97 -1.76 -0.08 0.39
N ILE A 98 -0.50 0.13 0.03
CA ILE A 98 0.60 0.31 0.99
C ILE A 98 0.48 1.65 1.73
N LEU A 99 0.11 2.73 1.03
CA LEU A 99 -0.16 4.03 1.67
C LEU A 99 -1.32 3.94 2.65
N GLN A 100 -2.42 3.28 2.27
CA GLN A 100 -3.56 3.04 3.17
C GLN A 100 -3.13 2.23 4.39
N LYS A 101 -2.35 1.16 4.22
CA LYS A 101 -1.80 0.41 5.34
C LYS A 101 -0.93 1.29 6.28
N ALA A 102 -0.12 2.19 5.74
CA ALA A 102 0.70 3.08 6.56
C ALA A 102 -0.16 4.06 7.37
N ILE A 103 -1.25 4.56 6.80
CA ILE A 103 -2.25 5.38 7.49
C ILE A 103 -2.92 4.56 8.60
N GLU A 104 -3.44 3.38 8.28
CA GLU A 104 -4.10 2.49 9.24
C GLU A 104 -3.16 2.12 10.40
N ASP A 105 -1.89 1.83 10.13
CA ASP A 105 -0.91 1.52 11.18
C ASP A 105 -0.67 2.72 12.13
N ILE A 106 -0.66 3.95 11.59
CA ILE A 106 -0.55 5.19 12.37
C ILE A 106 -1.81 5.42 13.20
N ASP A 107 -2.99 5.33 12.58
CA ASP A 107 -4.28 5.56 13.23
C ASP A 107 -4.52 4.55 14.35
N ASN A 108 -4.23 3.27 14.11
CA ASN A 108 -4.34 2.22 15.12
C ASN A 108 -3.50 2.50 16.37
N VAL A 109 -2.28 3.02 16.20
CA VAL A 109 -1.39 3.38 17.31
C VAL A 109 -1.80 4.71 17.94
N ALA A 110 -2.35 5.65 17.18
CA ALA A 110 -2.91 6.89 17.72
C ALA A 110 -4.10 6.62 18.66
N GLU A 111 -4.98 5.69 18.28
CA GLU A 111 -6.14 5.28 19.06
C GLU A 111 -5.77 4.47 20.31
N ARG A 112 -4.69 3.68 20.22
CA ARG A 112 -4.25 2.74 21.27
C ARG A 112 -2.74 2.88 21.51
N PRO A 113 -2.28 4.02 22.06
CA PRO A 113 -0.86 4.31 22.22
C PRO A 113 -0.16 3.35 23.21
N ASP A 114 -0.92 2.71 24.10
CA ASP A 114 -0.47 1.69 25.04
C ASP A 114 -0.11 0.36 24.37
N LEU A 115 -0.67 0.07 23.19
CA LEU A 115 -0.34 -1.13 22.41
C LEU A 115 0.87 -0.95 21.48
N MET A 116 1.51 0.21 21.51
CA MET A 116 2.69 0.47 20.69
C MET A 116 3.84 -0.47 21.09
N VAL A 117 4.30 -1.28 20.14
CA VAL A 117 5.49 -2.12 20.35
C VAL A 117 6.71 -1.22 20.52
N THR A 118 7.42 -1.43 21.62
CA THR A 118 8.64 -0.71 21.92
C THR A 118 9.84 -1.63 21.73
N ASP A 119 10.92 -1.12 21.13
CA ASP A 119 12.16 -1.87 21.02
C ASP A 119 12.85 -1.94 22.41
N VAL A 120 12.80 -3.12 23.02
CA VAL A 120 13.38 -3.41 24.33
C VAL A 120 14.88 -3.67 24.27
N THR A 121 15.46 -3.78 23.07
CA THR A 121 16.91 -3.94 22.89
C THR A 121 17.64 -2.60 22.99
N GLU A 122 16.94 -1.49 22.75
CA GLU A 122 17.48 -0.14 22.93
C GLU A 122 17.70 0.17 24.43
N ARG A 123 18.86 0.77 24.74
CA ARG A 123 19.19 1.20 26.12
C ARG A 123 18.16 2.17 26.70
N LYS A 124 17.53 2.98 25.85
CA LYS A 124 16.45 3.89 26.22
C LYS A 124 15.33 3.72 25.19
N PRO A 125 14.36 2.83 25.45
CA PRO A 125 13.26 2.57 24.53
C PRO A 125 12.46 3.85 24.27
N LYS A 126 12.21 4.16 22.99
CA LYS A 126 11.45 5.35 22.58
C LYS A 126 9.99 5.27 23.04
N THR A 127 9.47 6.40 23.50
CA THR A 127 8.06 6.53 23.91
C THR A 127 7.15 6.84 22.73
N PHE A 128 5.84 6.67 22.91
CA PHE A 128 4.83 7.09 21.92
C PHE A 128 5.01 8.55 21.46
N LYS A 129 5.32 9.46 22.39
CA LYS A 129 5.54 10.89 22.10
C LYS A 129 6.74 11.15 21.19
N GLU A 130 7.68 10.20 21.14
CA GLU A 130 8.85 10.25 20.26
C GLU A 130 8.55 9.56 18.92
N VAL A 131 8.03 8.33 18.96
CA VAL A 131 7.81 7.49 17.77
C VAL A 131 6.71 8.04 16.87
N PHE A 132 5.55 8.39 17.43
CA PHE A 132 4.38 8.77 16.65
C PHE A 132 4.62 10.01 15.76
N PRO A 133 5.17 11.13 16.29
CA PRO A 133 5.46 12.30 15.45
C PRO A 133 6.59 12.07 14.44
N ILE A 134 7.45 11.06 14.64
CA ILE A 134 8.46 10.67 13.64
C ILE A 134 7.78 9.93 12.48
N ALA A 135 6.94 8.94 12.79
CA ALA A 135 6.22 8.15 11.81
C ALA A 135 5.35 9.03 10.88
N VAL A 136 4.51 9.90 11.47
CA VAL A 136 3.63 10.80 10.70
C VAL A 136 4.44 11.75 9.81
N ARG A 137 5.52 12.33 10.32
CA ARG A 137 6.38 13.24 9.53
C ARG A 137 7.14 12.50 8.43
N SER A 138 7.57 11.26 8.67
CA SER A 138 8.23 10.43 7.65
C SER A 138 7.28 10.12 6.50
N LEU A 139 6.06 9.67 6.80
CA LEU A 139 5.04 9.40 5.81
C LEU A 139 4.66 10.66 5.03
N ALA A 140 4.51 11.81 5.70
CA ALA A 140 4.22 13.07 5.04
C ALA A 140 5.36 13.58 4.15
N ALA A 141 6.62 13.40 4.58
CA ALA A 141 7.76 13.72 3.73
C ALA A 141 7.78 12.84 2.47
N ALA A 142 7.37 11.56 2.57
CA ALA A 142 7.23 10.68 1.42
C ALA A 142 6.06 11.10 0.52
N ALA A 143 4.87 11.34 1.08
CA ALA A 143 3.70 11.82 0.35
C ALA A 143 3.98 13.12 -0.43
N GLY A 144 4.72 14.06 0.16
CA GLY A 144 5.15 15.29 -0.50
C GLY A 144 6.07 15.06 -1.70
N ARG A 145 6.87 13.97 -1.71
CA ARG A 145 7.67 13.56 -2.87
C ARG A 145 6.82 12.87 -3.93
N TYR A 146 5.89 12.01 -3.53
CA TYR A 146 5.08 11.21 -4.46
C TYR A 146 4.06 12.06 -5.23
N LYS A 147 3.43 13.02 -4.56
CA LYS A 147 2.36 13.84 -5.15
C LYS A 147 2.75 14.47 -6.49
N PRO A 148 3.83 15.26 -6.62
CA PRO A 148 4.18 15.89 -7.89
C PRO A 148 4.50 14.87 -9.00
N LEU A 149 5.09 13.72 -8.65
CA LEU A 149 5.37 12.63 -9.60
C LEU A 149 4.06 12.04 -10.14
N LEU A 150 3.12 11.73 -9.25
CA LEU A 150 1.81 11.18 -9.61
C LEU A 150 0.96 12.18 -10.40
N GLN A 151 1.04 13.48 -10.09
CA GLN A 151 0.39 14.52 -10.88
C GLN A 151 0.93 14.55 -12.32
N ALA A 152 2.24 14.47 -12.49
CA ALA A 152 2.86 14.42 -13.80
C ALA A 152 2.46 13.15 -14.58
N GLU A 153 2.35 12.01 -13.91
CA GLU A 153 1.93 10.75 -14.53
C GLU A 153 0.44 10.70 -14.86
N GLY A 154 -0.40 11.27 -13.99
CA GLY A 154 -1.84 11.41 -14.20
C GLY A 154 -2.15 12.29 -15.41
N ALA A 155 -1.38 13.36 -15.63
CA ALA A 155 -1.55 14.26 -16.78
C ALA A 155 -1.24 13.60 -18.14
N LYS A 156 -0.41 12.54 -18.16
CA LYS A 156 -0.01 11.81 -19.37
C LYS A 156 -0.87 10.57 -19.64
N THR A 157 -1.55 10.07 -18.61
CA THR A 157 -2.29 8.81 -18.67
C THR A 157 -3.64 8.99 -19.36
N THR A 158 -3.93 8.15 -20.37
CA THR A 158 -5.23 8.10 -21.06
C THR A 158 -6.14 6.97 -20.55
N ASP A 159 -5.58 6.05 -19.75
CA ASP A 159 -6.31 4.95 -19.14
C ASP A 159 -7.13 5.45 -17.94
N ARG A 160 -8.45 5.40 -18.06
CA ARG A 160 -9.39 5.89 -17.05
C ARG A 160 -9.26 5.17 -15.70
N VAL A 161 -8.91 3.89 -15.69
CA VAL A 161 -8.72 3.12 -14.45
C VAL A 161 -7.48 3.62 -13.74
N GLN A 162 -6.37 3.75 -14.47
CA GLN A 162 -5.12 4.26 -13.92
C GLN A 162 -5.28 5.72 -13.45
N THR A 163 -5.99 6.57 -14.20
CA THR A 163 -6.33 7.93 -13.75
C THR A 163 -7.04 7.91 -12.41
N GLY A 164 -8.08 7.07 -12.24
CA GLY A 164 -8.81 6.95 -10.98
C GLY A 164 -7.92 6.50 -9.82
N ILE A 165 -7.01 5.54 -10.04
CA ILE A 165 -6.07 5.08 -9.00
C ILE A 165 -5.10 6.21 -8.63
N ILE A 166 -4.50 6.88 -9.62
CA ILE A 166 -3.56 7.99 -9.41
C ILE A 166 -4.22 9.13 -8.62
N THR A 167 -5.46 9.52 -8.99
CA THR A 167 -6.21 10.55 -8.27
C THR A 167 -6.42 10.18 -6.80
N ASN A 168 -6.84 8.94 -6.51
CA ASN A 168 -7.00 8.48 -5.13
C ASN A 168 -5.68 8.55 -4.35
N ILE A 169 -4.54 8.19 -4.97
CA ILE A 169 -3.24 8.27 -4.28
C ILE A 169 -2.88 9.73 -3.99
N ILE A 170 -3.14 10.64 -4.93
CA ILE A 170 -2.90 12.08 -4.74
C ILE A 170 -3.73 12.62 -3.56
N GLU A 171 -4.99 12.22 -3.45
CA GLU A 171 -5.87 12.59 -2.34
C GLU A 171 -5.32 12.09 -0.99
N LEU A 172 -4.88 10.82 -0.92
CA LEU A 172 -4.21 10.29 0.27
C LEU A 172 -2.95 11.10 0.62
N CYS A 173 -2.13 11.46 -0.37
CA CYS A 173 -0.95 12.28 -0.14
C CYS A 173 -1.29 13.66 0.45
N ASP A 174 -2.41 14.26 0.04
CA ASP A 174 -2.89 15.53 0.58
C ASP A 174 -3.37 15.41 2.02
N GLU A 175 -4.14 14.38 2.34
CA GLU A 175 -4.57 14.09 3.71
C GLU A 175 -3.38 13.85 4.65
N ILE A 176 -2.42 13.02 4.21
CA ILE A 176 -1.20 12.73 4.96
C ILE A 176 -0.42 14.03 5.19
N THR A 177 -0.20 14.84 4.16
CA THR A 177 0.60 16.07 4.28
C THR A 177 -0.08 17.09 5.22
N ALA A 178 -1.40 17.22 5.12
CA ALA A 178 -2.18 18.09 6.01
C ALA A 178 -2.14 17.63 7.47
N SER A 179 -1.99 16.32 7.73
CA SER A 179 -1.95 15.78 9.10
C SER A 179 -0.80 16.33 9.94
N VAL A 180 0.35 16.68 9.32
CA VAL A 180 1.54 17.17 10.04
C VAL A 180 1.27 18.47 10.79
N ALA A 181 0.39 19.33 10.26
CA ALA A 181 0.02 20.60 10.91
C ALA A 181 -0.68 20.40 12.28
N LYS A 182 -1.16 19.18 12.57
CA LYS A 182 -1.80 18.81 13.83
C LYS A 182 -0.80 18.32 14.89
N LEU A 183 0.48 18.13 14.53
CA LEU A 183 1.52 17.69 15.46
C LEU A 183 2.10 18.86 16.25
N PRO A 184 2.63 18.62 17.47
CA PRO A 184 3.43 19.61 18.18
C PRO A 184 4.64 20.04 17.34
N SER A 185 5.04 21.31 17.45
CA SER A 185 6.31 21.79 16.92
C SER A 185 7.47 20.97 17.50
N LYS A 186 8.51 20.74 16.70
CA LYS A 186 9.74 20.08 17.16
C LYS A 186 10.44 20.90 18.24
#